data_AF-A0A8T5ZM68-F1
#
_entry.id   AF-A0A8T5ZM68-F1
#
_cell.length_a   1.000
_cell.length_b   1.000
_cell.length_c   1.000
_cell.angle_alpha   90.00
_cell.angle_beta   90.00
_cell.angle_gamma   90.00
#
_symmetry.space_group_name_H-M   'P 1'
#
loop_
_entity.id
_entity.type
_entity.pdbx_description
1 polymer ?
#
loop_
_entity_poly.entity_id
_entity_poly.type
_entity_poly.pdbx_seq_one_letter_code
_entity_poly.pdbx_strand_id
1 'polypeptide(L)'
;MTMITDSLAVVLQRRDWENPGVTQLNRLAAHPPFASWRNSEEARTVRPSPQLRSLNGEWQFVWFPAPEAVPESWLECDLPDADTVIVPSNWQMHGYDAPIYTNVTYPITVNPPFVPTENPTGCYSLTFNINESWLQEGQTRIIFDGVNSAFHLWCNGRWVGYGQDSRLPSEF
;
A
#
# COMPACT_ATOMS: atom_id res chain seq x y z
N MET A 1 5.93 -18.03 -24.77
CA MET A 1 4.74 -17.41 -24.16
C MET A 1 5.15 -17.03 -22.75
N THR A 2 5.62 -15.79 -22.56
CA THR A 2 6.09 -15.29 -21.27
C THR A 2 4.86 -15.19 -20.37
N MET A 3 4.78 -16.00 -19.32
CA MET A 3 3.72 -15.90 -18.33
C MET A 3 3.84 -14.52 -17.69
N ILE A 4 2.84 -13.65 -17.86
CA ILE A 4 2.78 -12.37 -17.16
C ILE A 4 2.44 -12.70 -15.70
N THR A 5 3.47 -12.88 -14.88
CA THR A 5 3.34 -13.26 -13.46
C THR A 5 2.79 -12.15 -12.59
N ASP A 6 2.81 -10.92 -13.11
CA ASP A 6 2.54 -9.69 -12.35
C ASP A 6 1.11 -9.16 -12.61
N SER A 7 0.32 -9.85 -13.44
CA SER A 7 -1.06 -9.43 -13.74
C SER A 7 -1.93 -9.46 -12.49
N LEU A 8 -2.84 -8.50 -12.38
CA LEU A 8 -3.78 -8.35 -11.28
C LEU A 8 -4.56 -9.64 -11.05
N ALA A 9 -5.08 -10.25 -12.12
CA ALA A 9 -5.82 -11.52 -12.03
C ALA A 9 -5.00 -12.65 -11.39
N VAL A 10 -3.71 -12.78 -11.75
CA VAL A 10 -2.81 -13.82 -11.21
C VAL A 10 -2.46 -13.54 -9.74
N VAL A 11 -2.24 -12.28 -9.38
CA VAL A 11 -1.96 -11.90 -7.98
C VAL A 11 -3.19 -12.13 -7.11
N LEU A 12 -4.36 -11.64 -7.53
CA LEU A 12 -5.61 -11.76 -6.77
C LEU A 12 -6.09 -13.22 -6.64
N GLN A 13 -5.80 -14.08 -7.63
CA GLN A 13 -6.16 -15.50 -7.58
C GLN A 13 -5.56 -16.23 -6.36
N ARG A 14 -4.45 -15.75 -5.80
CA ARG A 14 -3.80 -16.34 -4.61
C ARG A 14 -4.60 -16.10 -3.33
N ARG A 15 -5.40 -15.04 -3.30
CA ARG A 15 -6.21 -14.61 -2.14
C ARG A 15 -5.39 -14.58 -0.85
N ASP A 16 -4.23 -13.93 -0.89
CA ASP A 16 -3.30 -13.85 0.25
C ASP A 16 -3.99 -13.25 1.50
N TRP A 17 -5.01 -12.40 1.33
CA TRP A 17 -5.81 -11.84 2.41
C TRP A 17 -6.76 -12.82 3.11
N GLU A 18 -7.00 -14.01 2.53
CA GLU A 18 -7.76 -15.11 3.14
C GLU A 18 -6.82 -16.23 3.63
N ASN A 19 -5.52 -15.96 3.77
CA ASN A 19 -4.54 -16.95 4.22
C ASN A 19 -3.71 -16.43 5.40
N PRO A 20 -3.93 -16.93 6.63
CA PRO A 20 -3.17 -16.48 7.80
C PRO A 20 -1.70 -16.96 7.77
N GLY A 21 -1.34 -17.89 6.89
CA GLY A 21 0.05 -18.28 6.63
C GLY A 21 0.82 -17.26 5.78
N VAL A 22 0.12 -16.32 5.14
CA VAL A 22 0.71 -15.25 4.31
C VAL A 22 0.38 -13.90 4.93
N THR A 23 1.24 -13.44 5.83
CA THR A 23 1.08 -12.12 6.47
C THR A 23 1.86 -11.01 5.75
N GLN A 24 2.79 -11.40 4.89
CA GLN A 24 3.60 -10.51 4.06
C GLN A 24 4.20 -11.28 2.90
N LEU A 25 4.52 -10.57 1.81
CA LEU A 25 5.38 -11.03 0.74
C LEU A 25 6.35 -9.91 0.38
N ASN A 26 7.66 -10.22 0.30
CA ASN A 26 8.73 -9.28 -0.04
C ASN A 26 8.90 -8.09 0.92
N ARG A 27 8.30 -8.13 2.12
CA ARG A 27 8.45 -7.07 3.12
C ARG A 27 9.83 -7.17 3.80
N LEU A 28 10.52 -6.05 3.94
CA LEU A 28 11.80 -5.95 4.65
C LEU A 28 11.62 -6.17 6.16
N ALA A 29 12.73 -6.46 6.84
CA ALA A 29 12.75 -6.67 8.29
C ALA A 29 12.42 -5.37 9.05
N ALA A 30 11.63 -5.49 10.12
CA ALA A 30 11.33 -4.37 11.00
C ALA A 30 12.59 -3.87 11.72
N HIS A 31 12.64 -2.57 11.98
CA HIS A 31 13.74 -1.90 12.69
C HIS A 31 13.26 -0.61 13.39
N PRO A 32 14.07 0.01 14.26
CA PRO A 32 13.78 1.35 14.79
C PRO A 32 13.71 2.40 13.68
N PRO A 33 13.13 3.60 13.94
CA PRO A 33 13.04 4.64 12.93
C PRO A 33 14.40 5.04 12.34
N PHE A 34 14.49 5.06 11.01
CA PHE A 34 15.69 5.45 10.27
C PHE A 34 15.46 6.74 9.47
N ALA A 35 16.50 7.56 9.39
CA ALA A 35 16.53 8.73 8.50
C ALA A 35 17.76 8.73 7.58
N SER A 36 18.69 7.78 7.73
CA SER A 36 19.90 7.66 6.90
C SER A 36 20.66 8.98 6.71
N TRP A 37 20.89 9.74 7.79
CA TRP A 37 21.71 10.95 7.75
C TRP A 37 23.11 10.67 7.20
N ARG A 38 23.61 11.58 6.36
CA ARG A 38 24.98 11.55 5.82
C ARG A 38 25.91 12.53 6.53
N ASN A 39 25.40 13.21 7.56
CA ASN A 39 26.10 14.17 8.38
C ASN A 39 25.80 13.93 9.88
N SER A 40 26.85 13.80 10.69
CA SER A 40 26.71 13.49 12.13
C SER A 40 26.07 14.61 12.94
N GLU A 41 26.26 15.87 12.55
CA GLU A 41 25.68 17.01 13.25
C GLU A 41 24.17 17.12 12.98
N GLU A 42 23.73 16.83 11.76
CA GLU A 42 22.30 16.70 11.43
C GLU A 42 21.65 15.58 12.24
N ALA A 43 22.29 14.42 12.35
CA ALA A 43 21.80 13.31 13.16
C ALA A 43 21.72 13.67 14.65
N ARG A 44 22.75 14.33 15.19
CA ARG A 44 22.81 14.77 16.60
C ARG A 44 21.73 15.79 16.93
N THR A 45 21.39 16.66 15.98
CA THR A 45 20.40 17.74 16.16
C THR A 45 19.02 17.40 15.61
N VAL A 46 18.82 16.17 15.13
CA VAL A 46 17.55 15.66 14.57
C VAL A 46 17.01 16.56 13.46
N ARG A 47 17.89 17.07 12.60
CA ARG A 47 17.46 17.83 11.43
C ARG A 47 16.85 16.90 10.37
N PRO A 48 15.95 17.38 9.49
CA PRO A 48 15.44 16.56 8.40
C PRO A 48 16.57 16.00 7.52
N SER A 49 16.56 14.69 7.27
CA SER A 49 17.52 14.06 6.37
C SER A 49 17.06 14.22 4.92
N PRO A 50 17.93 14.67 4.00
CA PRO A 50 17.61 14.69 2.56
C PRO A 50 17.36 13.30 1.96
N GLN A 51 17.70 12.23 2.68
CA GLN A 51 17.51 10.84 2.26
C GLN A 51 16.15 10.26 2.67
N LEU A 52 15.38 11.00 3.48
CA LEU A 52 14.04 10.63 3.88
C LEU A 52 13.04 11.60 3.22
N ARG A 53 12.19 11.07 2.34
CA ARG A 53 11.22 11.87 1.59
C ARG A 53 9.81 11.41 1.89
N SER A 54 8.95 12.37 2.24
CA SER A 54 7.51 12.14 2.40
C SER A 54 6.83 12.07 1.03
N LEU A 55 5.89 11.15 0.89
CA LEU A 55 4.94 11.07 -0.23
C LEU A 55 3.51 11.44 0.20
N ASN A 56 3.34 12.01 1.40
CA ASN A 56 2.03 12.54 1.82
C ASN A 56 1.64 13.72 0.92
N GLY A 57 0.35 13.83 0.60
CA GLY A 57 -0.16 14.83 -0.31
C GLY A 57 -1.34 14.32 -1.12
N GLU A 58 -1.50 14.84 -2.32
CA GLU A 58 -2.56 14.46 -3.26
C GLU A 58 -2.19 13.16 -4.01
N TRP A 59 -3.06 12.17 -3.91
CA TRP A 59 -2.99 10.89 -4.61
C TRP A 59 -4.24 10.70 -5.45
N GLN A 60 -4.14 9.92 -6.52
CA GLN A 60 -5.31 9.47 -7.27
C GLN A 60 -5.95 8.29 -6.52
N PHE A 61 -7.28 8.26 -6.49
CA PHE A 61 -8.03 7.24 -5.77
C PHE A 61 -9.29 6.84 -6.51
N VAL A 62 -9.55 5.53 -6.52
CA VAL A 62 -10.79 4.93 -7.03
C VAL A 62 -11.27 3.88 -6.03
N TRP A 63 -12.57 3.85 -5.76
CA TRP A 63 -13.19 2.84 -4.92
C TRP A 63 -13.85 1.75 -5.75
N PHE A 64 -13.69 0.49 -5.33
CA PHE A 64 -14.33 -0.67 -5.92
C PHE A 64 -15.04 -1.52 -4.86
N PRO A 65 -16.16 -2.18 -5.20
CA PRO A 65 -16.91 -3.01 -4.24
C PRO A 65 -16.22 -4.34 -3.89
N ALA A 66 -15.27 -4.78 -4.72
CA ALA A 66 -14.53 -6.03 -4.55
C ALA A 66 -13.18 -5.91 -5.28
N PRO A 67 -12.12 -6.63 -4.85
CA PRO A 67 -10.83 -6.60 -5.51
C PRO A 67 -10.90 -7.14 -6.95
N GLU A 68 -11.80 -8.08 -7.22
CA GLU A 68 -12.03 -8.65 -8.55
C GLU A 68 -12.68 -7.66 -9.53
N ALA A 69 -13.23 -6.53 -9.04
CA ALA A 69 -13.81 -5.48 -9.87
C ALA A 69 -12.77 -4.47 -10.39
N VAL A 70 -11.54 -4.51 -9.86
CA VAL A 70 -10.46 -3.60 -10.27
C VAL A 70 -9.99 -4.00 -11.69
N PRO A 71 -9.99 -3.07 -12.66
CA PRO A 71 -9.55 -3.38 -14.01
C PRO A 71 -8.02 -3.49 -14.09
N GLU A 72 -7.53 -4.43 -14.89
CA GLU A 72 -6.08 -4.64 -15.12
C GLU A 72 -5.38 -3.36 -15.62
N SER A 73 -6.08 -2.50 -16.37
CA SER A 73 -5.55 -1.23 -16.87
C SER A 73 -5.09 -0.27 -15.78
N TRP A 74 -5.63 -0.39 -14.57
CA TRP A 74 -5.23 0.44 -13.43
C TRP A 74 -3.75 0.24 -13.04
N LEU A 75 -3.15 -0.92 -13.35
CA LEU A 75 -1.74 -1.18 -13.08
C LEU A 75 -0.80 -0.32 -13.93
N GLU A 76 -1.23 0.06 -15.14
CA GLU A 76 -0.40 0.74 -16.14
C GLU A 76 -0.70 2.25 -16.21
N CYS A 77 -1.93 2.67 -15.94
CA CYS A 77 -2.31 4.07 -15.96
C CYS A 77 -3.43 4.40 -14.96
N ASP A 78 -3.47 5.68 -14.56
CA ASP A 78 -4.56 6.22 -13.75
C ASP A 78 -5.90 6.10 -14.51
N LEU A 79 -6.96 5.73 -13.79
CA LEU A 79 -8.29 5.60 -14.37
C LEU A 79 -8.92 6.98 -14.61
N PRO A 80 -9.72 7.16 -15.69
CA PRO A 80 -10.35 8.45 -15.99
C PRO A 80 -11.27 9.00 -14.90
N ASP A 81 -11.91 8.09 -14.15
CA ASP A 81 -12.88 8.41 -13.11
C ASP A 81 -12.24 8.47 -11.71
N ALA A 82 -10.91 8.59 -11.64
CA ALA A 82 -10.20 8.73 -10.38
C ALA A 82 -10.37 10.13 -9.77
N ASP A 83 -10.58 10.15 -8.45
CA ASP A 83 -10.60 11.37 -7.67
C ASP A 83 -9.21 11.67 -7.12
N THR A 84 -8.91 12.95 -6.93
CA THR A 84 -7.74 13.36 -6.14
C THR A 84 -8.11 13.40 -4.65
N VAL A 85 -7.41 12.62 -3.83
CA VAL A 85 -7.60 12.56 -2.37
C VAL A 85 -6.32 12.86 -1.61
N ILE A 86 -6.45 13.39 -0.39
CA ILE A 86 -5.30 13.61 0.50
C ILE A 86 -4.92 12.30 1.20
N VAL A 87 -3.64 11.97 1.22
CA VAL A 87 -3.04 10.85 1.96
C VAL A 87 -2.06 11.40 3.01
N PRO A 88 -2.12 10.95 4.28
CA PRO A 88 -2.93 9.84 4.79
C PRO A 88 -4.39 10.21 5.09
N SER A 89 -5.32 9.30 4.80
CA SER A 89 -6.75 9.43 5.11
C SER A 89 -7.41 8.05 5.21
N ASN A 90 -8.62 8.01 5.77
CA ASN A 90 -9.51 6.84 5.66
C ASN A 90 -10.59 7.20 4.63
N TRP A 91 -10.80 6.37 3.62
CA TRP A 91 -11.73 6.70 2.53
C TRP A 91 -13.19 6.87 2.99
N GLN A 92 -13.57 6.25 4.12
CA GLN A 92 -14.85 6.48 4.80
C GLN A 92 -15.08 7.97 5.07
N MET A 93 -14.03 8.70 5.46
CA MET A 93 -14.09 10.13 5.78
C MET A 93 -14.24 11.00 4.53
N HIS A 94 -14.01 10.43 3.35
CA HIS A 94 -14.25 11.06 2.05
C HIS A 94 -15.58 10.62 1.43
N GLY A 95 -16.36 9.78 2.12
CA GLY A 95 -17.72 9.40 1.72
C GLY A 95 -17.83 8.22 0.75
N TYR A 96 -16.74 7.48 0.50
CA TYR A 96 -16.77 6.33 -0.42
C TYR A 96 -17.53 5.12 0.16
N ASP A 97 -17.49 4.91 1.47
CA ASP A 97 -18.36 3.97 2.18
C ASP A 97 -18.55 4.37 3.66
N ALA A 98 -19.35 3.59 4.38
CA ALA A 98 -19.70 3.90 5.76
C ALA A 98 -18.67 3.33 6.77
N PRO A 99 -18.20 4.13 7.74
CA PRO A 99 -17.43 3.58 8.86
C PRO A 99 -18.33 2.73 9.75
N ILE A 100 -17.89 1.52 10.08
CA ILE A 100 -18.62 0.60 10.93
C ILE A 100 -18.10 0.70 12.36
N TYR A 101 -18.99 1.07 13.30
CA TYR A 101 -18.74 0.95 14.72
C TYR A 101 -19.46 -0.28 15.27
N THR A 102 -18.67 -1.25 15.73
CA THR A 102 -19.15 -2.44 16.45
C THR A 102 -18.23 -2.67 17.64
N ASN A 103 -18.78 -3.20 18.73
CA ASN A 103 -18.03 -3.41 19.97
C ASN A 103 -17.34 -4.78 19.98
N VAL A 104 -18.09 -5.85 20.24
CA VAL A 104 -17.56 -7.23 20.38
C VAL A 104 -17.73 -8.03 19.10
N THR A 105 -18.86 -7.86 18.41
CA THR A 105 -19.18 -8.66 17.22
C THR A 105 -18.33 -8.18 16.06
N TYR A 106 -17.68 -9.09 15.34
CA TYR A 106 -16.94 -8.73 14.13
C TYR A 106 -17.84 -8.02 13.12
N PRO A 107 -17.33 -7.03 12.36
CA PRO A 107 -18.09 -6.34 11.33
C PRO A 107 -18.36 -7.21 10.09
N ILE A 108 -17.80 -8.43 10.05
CA ILE A 108 -17.95 -9.42 8.99
C ILE A 108 -18.50 -10.74 9.54
N THR A 109 -18.99 -11.59 8.65
CA THR A 109 -19.41 -12.95 9.01
C THR A 109 -18.22 -13.74 9.55
N VAL A 110 -18.38 -14.38 10.71
CA VAL A 110 -17.30 -15.11 11.38
C VAL A 110 -17.15 -16.50 10.76
N ASN A 111 -16.28 -16.63 9.77
CA ASN A 111 -15.91 -17.88 9.13
C ASN A 111 -14.41 -17.88 8.76
N PRO A 112 -13.48 -17.96 9.73
CA PRO A 112 -12.06 -17.77 9.46
C PRO A 112 -11.48 -18.88 8.56
N PRO A 113 -10.53 -18.56 7.66
CA PRO A 113 -9.95 -17.23 7.38
C PRO A 113 -10.72 -16.41 6.32
N PHE A 114 -11.92 -16.85 5.94
CA PHE A 114 -12.68 -16.25 4.85
C PHE A 114 -13.23 -14.87 5.21
N VAL A 115 -13.23 -13.98 4.21
CA VAL A 115 -13.84 -12.65 4.29
C VAL A 115 -15.00 -12.56 3.29
N PRO A 116 -15.87 -11.53 3.38
CA PRO A 116 -16.93 -11.33 2.40
C PRO A 116 -16.37 -11.19 0.97
N THR A 117 -17.14 -11.65 -0.02
CA THR A 117 -16.81 -11.44 -1.44
C THR A 117 -16.91 -9.97 -1.83
N GLU A 118 -17.91 -9.26 -1.29
CA GLU A 118 -18.00 -7.81 -1.34
C GLU A 118 -17.03 -7.24 -0.30
N ASN A 119 -15.80 -7.00 -0.74
CA ASN A 119 -14.72 -6.48 0.09
C ASN A 119 -14.26 -5.13 -0.47
N PRO A 120 -14.72 -4.00 0.13
CA PRO A 120 -14.38 -2.66 -0.34
C PRO A 120 -12.88 -2.50 -0.58
N THR A 121 -12.53 -2.13 -1.80
CA THR A 121 -11.15 -2.05 -2.29
C THR A 121 -10.84 -0.63 -2.72
N GLY A 122 -9.90 0.01 -2.03
CA GLY A 122 -9.38 1.32 -2.37
C GLY A 122 -8.13 1.23 -3.23
N CYS A 123 -8.18 1.75 -4.45
CA CYS A 123 -7.06 1.81 -5.38
C CYS A 123 -6.40 3.19 -5.30
N TYR A 124 -5.25 3.27 -4.63
CA TYR A 124 -4.44 4.50 -4.54
C TYR A 124 -3.28 4.45 -5.55
N SER A 125 -3.10 5.49 -6.34
CA SER A 125 -1.94 5.66 -7.23
C SER A 125 -1.28 7.03 -7.08
N LEU A 126 0.03 7.06 -7.29
CA LEU A 126 0.83 8.28 -7.22
C LEU A 126 1.92 8.25 -8.29
N THR A 127 1.94 9.30 -9.11
CA THR A 127 3.09 9.59 -9.98
C THR A 127 4.06 10.49 -9.23
N PHE A 128 5.33 10.09 -9.14
CA PHE A 128 6.36 10.88 -8.47
C PHE A 128 7.73 10.70 -9.14
N ASN A 129 8.59 11.70 -8.97
CA ASN A 129 9.95 11.68 -9.52
C ASN A 129 10.95 11.17 -8.48
N ILE A 130 12.03 10.52 -8.92
CA ILE A 130 13.16 10.12 -8.06
C ILE A 130 14.42 10.86 -8.54
N ASN A 131 15.28 11.26 -7.60
CA ASN A 131 16.59 11.84 -7.95
C ASN A 131 17.50 10.73 -8.50
N GLU A 132 18.15 10.94 -9.65
CA GLU A 132 19.02 9.94 -10.28
C GLU A 132 20.10 9.40 -9.34
N SER A 133 20.60 10.20 -8.39
CA SER A 133 21.60 9.75 -7.40
C SER A 133 21.09 8.60 -6.52
N TRP A 134 19.78 8.49 -6.29
CA TRP A 134 19.17 7.40 -5.53
C TRP A 134 19.13 6.08 -6.31
N LEU A 135 19.27 6.14 -7.64
CA LEU A 135 19.30 4.98 -8.53
C LEU A 135 20.74 4.54 -8.85
N GLN A 136 21.70 5.46 -8.76
CA GLN A 136 23.11 5.18 -9.06
C GLN A 136 23.75 4.29 -7.99
N GLU A 137 23.51 4.56 -6.71
CA GLU A 137 24.07 3.79 -5.60
C GLU A 137 23.12 3.72 -4.39
N GLY A 138 23.28 2.68 -3.58
CA GLY A 138 22.52 2.47 -2.35
C GLY A 138 21.23 1.68 -2.56
N GLN A 139 20.29 1.84 -1.62
CA GLN A 139 18.99 1.19 -1.64
C GLN A 139 17.91 2.23 -1.43
N THR A 140 16.97 2.33 -2.37
CA THR A 140 15.72 3.08 -2.22
C THR A 140 14.63 2.12 -1.78
N ARG A 141 13.88 2.49 -0.73
CA ARG A 141 12.75 1.71 -0.22
C ARG A 141 11.54 2.60 0.00
N ILE A 142 10.35 2.02 0.02
CA ILE A 142 9.10 2.71 0.37
C ILE A 142 8.63 2.25 1.74
N ILE A 143 8.06 3.16 2.53
CA ILE A 143 7.53 2.89 3.87
C ILE A 143 6.08 3.33 3.90
N PHE A 144 5.19 2.39 4.26
CA PHE A 144 3.82 2.70 4.64
C PHE A 144 3.66 2.44 6.13
N ASP A 145 3.62 3.50 6.95
CA ASP A 145 3.55 3.40 8.41
C ASP A 145 2.25 2.73 8.91
N GLY A 146 1.17 2.81 8.13
CA GLY A 146 -0.08 2.12 8.41
C GLY A 146 -1.00 2.08 7.19
N VAL A 147 -1.39 0.85 6.80
CA VAL A 147 -2.38 0.59 5.75
C VAL A 147 -3.41 -0.38 6.29
N ASN A 148 -4.71 -0.03 6.18
CA ASN A 148 -5.78 -0.80 6.79
C ASN A 148 -6.67 -1.47 5.73
N SER A 149 -6.91 -2.78 5.73
CA SER A 149 -6.38 -3.80 6.66
C SER A 149 -5.15 -4.54 6.12
N ALA A 150 -5.05 -4.63 4.80
CA ALA A 150 -3.99 -5.27 4.04
C ALA A 150 -3.88 -4.62 2.65
N PHE A 151 -2.77 -4.82 1.96
CA PHE A 151 -2.58 -4.25 0.61
C PHE A 151 -1.59 -5.04 -0.23
N HIS A 152 -1.79 -5.00 -1.53
CA HIS A 152 -0.77 -5.34 -2.53
C HIS A 152 -0.15 -4.05 -3.07
N LEU A 153 1.13 -4.11 -3.40
CA LEU A 153 1.89 -2.97 -3.92
C LEU A 153 2.39 -3.27 -5.34
N TRP A 154 2.21 -2.31 -6.24
CA TRP A 154 2.84 -2.28 -7.56
C TRP A 154 3.67 -1.00 -7.71
N CYS A 155 4.75 -1.08 -8.49
CA CYS A 155 5.59 0.06 -8.87
C CYS A 155 5.92 -0.05 -10.36
N ASN A 156 5.61 0.98 -11.15
CA ASN A 156 5.78 0.99 -12.60
C ASN A 156 5.17 -0.26 -13.28
N GLY A 157 3.91 -0.59 -12.95
CA GLY A 157 3.19 -1.75 -13.49
C GLY A 157 3.61 -3.11 -12.92
N ARG A 158 4.66 -3.18 -12.09
CA ARG A 158 5.23 -4.45 -11.61
C ARG A 158 4.87 -4.72 -10.16
N TRP A 159 4.45 -5.94 -9.86
CA TRP A 159 4.11 -6.34 -8.50
C TRP A 159 5.36 -6.36 -7.60
N VAL A 160 5.27 -5.69 -6.45
CA VAL A 160 6.37 -5.54 -5.49
C VAL A 160 6.17 -6.48 -4.30
N GLY A 161 4.97 -6.51 -3.71
CA GLY A 161 4.76 -7.26 -2.48
C GLY A 161 3.35 -7.17 -1.90
N TYR A 162 3.22 -7.68 -0.68
CA TYR A 162 1.97 -7.74 0.08
C TYR A 162 2.24 -7.49 1.58
N GLY A 163 1.31 -6.85 2.28
CA GLY A 163 1.40 -6.63 3.72
C GLY A 163 0.05 -6.69 4.43
N GLN A 164 0.05 -7.33 5.62
CA GLN A 164 -0.97 -7.26 6.66
C GLN A 164 -0.40 -6.56 7.92
N ASP A 165 -1.26 -6.37 8.92
CA ASP A 165 -1.04 -5.57 10.14
C ASP A 165 -1.11 -4.07 9.87
N SER A 166 -2.23 -3.47 10.26
CA SER A 166 -2.54 -2.07 9.99
C SER A 166 -1.87 -1.08 10.92
N ARG A 167 -1.07 -1.56 11.90
CA ARG A 167 -0.53 -0.74 12.98
C ARG A 167 1.00 -0.71 13.02
N LEU A 168 1.65 -1.42 12.11
CA LEU A 168 3.10 -1.45 11.97
C LEU A 168 3.51 -1.15 10.53
N PRO A 169 4.70 -0.56 10.33
CA PRO A 169 5.16 -0.18 9.01
C PRO A 169 5.38 -1.39 8.11
N SER A 170 5.02 -1.24 6.84
CA SER A 170 5.43 -2.15 5.79
C SER A 170 6.43 -1.49 4.85
N GLU A 171 7.64 -2.06 4.82
CA GLU A 171 8.75 -1.58 3.99
C GLU A 171 9.03 -2.55 2.84
N PHE A 172 9.25 -2.02 1.64
CA PHE A 172 9.62 -2.78 0.43
C PHE A 172 10.80 -2.14 -0.28
#